data_AF-A0A522KHM0-F1
#
_entry.id   AF-A0A522KHM0-F1
#
_cell.length_a   1.000
_cell.length_b   1.000
_cell.length_c   1.000
_cell.angle_alpha   90.00
_cell.angle_beta   90.00
_cell.angle_gamma   90.00
#
_symmetry.space_group_name_H-M   'P 1'
#
loop_
_entity.id
_entity.type
_entity.pdbx_description
1 polymer ?
#
loop_
_entity_poly.entity_id
_entity_poly.type
_entity_poly.pdbx_seq_one_letter_code
_entity_poly.pdbx_strand_id
1 'polypeptide(L)'
;MTSFDTVILGFLTQIHLAPLLNHTIRVIAGLYTFKGFLLIPLLWWIWFEPGAKREWQREMTIATVASGLIALAVGRLLAHFLPFRVRPIYNPDLHLHFASESLREATLSSWSSFPSDHAMLWIAISMGIFLIWRRIGMIAILYTVLFICLPRAYLGFHYPTDLIAGAAIGVAITYVMTRDPVRKRTASPALRWAMRFPGPASMLAFLVCFELVTQFDELLQLFHSMVKAV
;
A
#
# COMPACT_ATOMS: atom_id res chain seq x y z
N MET A 1 -20.94 -2.13 11.52
CA MET A 1 -19.81 -3.10 11.55
C MET A 1 -20.33 -4.47 11.17
N THR A 2 -19.53 -5.30 10.50
CA THR A 2 -19.98 -6.63 10.08
C THR A 2 -19.64 -7.69 11.14
N SER A 3 -20.40 -8.78 11.19
CA SER A 3 -20.09 -9.94 12.05
C SER A 3 -18.74 -10.58 11.69
N PHE A 4 -18.32 -10.48 10.43
CA PHE A 4 -17.03 -10.95 9.96
C PHE A 4 -15.85 -10.18 10.60
N ASP A 5 -15.95 -8.85 10.65
CA ASP A 5 -14.90 -8.01 11.25
C ASP A 5 -14.72 -8.30 12.73
N THR A 6 -15.82 -8.44 13.48
CA THR A 6 -15.77 -8.69 14.93
C THR A 6 -15.22 -10.07 15.26
N VAL A 7 -15.58 -11.11 14.50
CA VAL A 7 -15.04 -12.46 14.69
C VAL A 7 -13.53 -12.50 14.47
N ILE A 8 -13.04 -11.92 13.38
CA ILE A 8 -11.61 -11.94 13.08
C ILE A 8 -10.81 -11.08 14.06
N LEU A 9 -11.27 -9.86 14.37
CA LEU A 9 -10.58 -9.02 15.34
C LEU A 9 -10.59 -9.65 16.73
N GLY A 10 -11.71 -10.24 17.16
CA GLY A 10 -11.80 -10.99 18.41
C GLY A 10 -10.76 -12.12 18.46
N PHE A 11 -10.69 -12.94 17.41
CA PHE A 11 -9.68 -13.99 17.29
C PHE A 11 -8.25 -13.43 17.38
N LEU A 12 -7.93 -12.37 16.62
CA LEU A 12 -6.59 -11.78 16.61
C LEU A 12 -6.19 -11.24 17.99
N THR A 13 -7.13 -10.64 18.72
CA THR A 13 -6.86 -10.07 20.06
C THR A 13 -6.69 -11.13 21.15
N GLN A 14 -7.21 -12.34 20.93
CA GLN A 14 -6.96 -13.50 21.82
C GLN A 14 -5.58 -14.12 21.62
N ILE A 15 -4.85 -13.75 20.55
CA ILE A 15 -3.49 -14.24 20.32
C ILE A 15 -2.53 -13.51 21.27
N HIS A 16 -2.23 -14.15 22.40
CA HIS A 16 -1.25 -13.69 23.38
C HIS A 16 0.18 -14.05 22.95
N LEU A 17 0.77 -13.23 22.10
CA LEU A 17 2.19 -13.34 21.77
C LEU A 17 3.08 -12.77 22.88
N ALA A 18 4.32 -13.22 22.94
CA ALA A 18 5.32 -12.67 23.87
C ALA A 18 5.46 -11.15 23.66
N PRO A 19 5.71 -10.35 24.72
CA PRO A 19 5.83 -8.89 24.63
C PRO A 19 6.85 -8.43 23.58
N LEU A 20 7.96 -9.15 23.45
CA LEU A 20 8.98 -8.89 22.43
C LEU A 20 8.42 -9.02 21.01
N LEU A 21 7.61 -10.05 20.74
CA LEU A 21 7.04 -10.28 19.42
C LEU A 21 5.98 -9.22 19.08
N ASN A 22 5.16 -8.81 20.06
CA ASN A 22 4.23 -7.68 19.90
C ASN A 22 4.97 -6.38 19.57
N HIS A 23 6.09 -6.13 20.25
CA HIS A 23 6.95 -4.99 19.96
C HIS A 23 7.54 -5.08 18.55
N THR A 24 8.04 -6.24 18.13
CA THR A 24 8.58 -6.45 16.78
C THR A 24 7.54 -6.21 15.70
N ILE A 25 6.32 -6.77 15.83
CA ILE A 25 5.24 -6.56 14.86
C ILE A 25 4.90 -5.07 14.72
N ARG A 26 4.83 -4.37 15.85
CA ARG A 26 4.59 -2.93 15.90
C ARG A 26 5.70 -2.14 15.19
N VAL A 27 6.96 -2.45 15.46
CA VAL A 27 8.11 -1.80 14.80
C VAL A 27 8.09 -2.07 13.29
N ILE A 28 7.88 -3.32 12.87
CA ILE A 28 7.76 -3.68 11.45
C ILE A 28 6.64 -2.91 10.76
N ALA A 29 5.46 -2.78 11.41
CA ALA A 29 4.33 -2.06 10.85
C ALA A 29 4.57 -0.54 10.71
N GLY A 30 5.42 0.03 11.56
CA GLY A 30 5.79 1.45 11.55
C GLY A 30 6.90 1.79 10.55
N LEU A 31 7.85 0.87 10.32
CA LEU A 31 9.00 1.13 9.46
C LEU A 31 8.66 1.05 7.96
N TYR A 32 9.01 2.10 7.20
CA TYR A 32 8.88 2.10 5.73
C TYR A 32 9.71 1.00 5.06
N THR A 33 10.80 0.56 5.72
CA THR A 33 11.70 -0.50 5.24
C THR A 33 10.95 -1.79 4.90
N PHE A 34 10.04 -2.22 5.79
CA PHE A 34 9.29 -3.47 5.65
C PHE A 34 8.01 -3.31 4.81
N LYS A 35 7.79 -2.13 4.24
CA LYS A 35 6.70 -1.87 3.29
C LYS A 35 7.27 -1.76 1.89
N GLY A 36 7.78 -0.58 1.54
CA GLY A 36 8.17 -0.27 0.17
C GLY A 36 9.59 -0.66 -0.20
N PHE A 37 10.48 -0.73 0.77
CA PHE A 37 11.91 -1.00 0.53
C PHE A 37 12.21 -2.43 0.11
N LEU A 38 11.23 -3.34 0.15
CA LEU A 38 11.35 -4.66 -0.45
C LEU A 38 10.71 -4.71 -1.86
N LEU A 39 9.52 -4.14 -2.03
CA LEU A 39 8.76 -4.22 -3.28
C LEU A 39 9.29 -3.28 -4.37
N ILE A 40 9.74 -2.08 -4.01
CA ILE A 40 10.27 -1.11 -4.98
C ILE A 40 11.61 -1.57 -5.57
N PRO A 41 12.59 -2.10 -4.80
CA PRO A 41 13.78 -2.68 -5.40
C PRO A 41 13.52 -3.88 -6.32
N LEU A 42 12.48 -4.68 -6.06
CA LEU A 42 12.06 -5.73 -7.01
C LEU A 42 11.61 -5.15 -8.35
N LEU A 43 10.89 -4.02 -8.36
CA LEU A 43 10.54 -3.32 -9.59
C LEU A 43 11.78 -2.76 -10.33
N TRP A 44 12.77 -2.26 -9.59
CA TRP A 44 14.05 -1.85 -10.16
C TRP A 44 14.82 -3.01 -10.76
N TRP A 45 14.83 -4.17 -10.10
CA TRP A 45 15.40 -5.40 -10.67
C TRP A 45 14.69 -5.75 -11.98
N ILE A 46 13.35 -5.82 -11.98
CA ILE A 46 12.57 -6.09 -13.19
C ILE A 46 12.87 -5.08 -14.31
N TRP A 47 13.06 -3.80 -13.99
CA TRP A 47 13.35 -2.73 -14.95
C TRP A 47 14.69 -2.90 -15.68
N PHE A 48 15.69 -3.42 -14.95
CA PHE A 48 17.06 -3.60 -15.45
C PHE A 48 17.34 -5.01 -15.95
N GLU A 49 16.46 -5.97 -15.69
CA GLU A 49 16.60 -7.36 -16.15
C GLU A 49 16.79 -7.41 -17.69
N PRO A 50 17.88 -8.03 -18.18
CA PRO A 50 18.10 -8.20 -19.60
C PRO A 50 17.22 -9.34 -20.14
N GLY A 51 16.73 -9.20 -21.38
CA GLY A 51 16.00 -10.28 -22.03
C GLY A 51 15.14 -9.83 -23.21
N ALA A 52 14.63 -10.81 -23.96
CA ALA A 52 13.79 -10.55 -25.14
C ALA A 52 12.48 -9.80 -24.81
N LYS A 53 12.02 -9.86 -23.56
CA LYS A 53 10.78 -9.20 -23.08
C LYS A 53 11.04 -7.87 -22.36
N ARG A 54 12.26 -7.33 -22.42
CA ARG A 54 12.68 -6.14 -21.64
C ARG A 54 11.78 -4.94 -21.84
N GLU A 55 11.38 -4.63 -23.08
CA GLU A 55 10.50 -3.49 -23.36
C GLU A 55 9.12 -3.67 -22.71
N TRP A 56 8.51 -4.84 -22.86
CA TRP A 56 7.25 -5.18 -22.22
C TRP A 56 7.35 -5.15 -20.68
N GLN A 57 8.44 -5.69 -20.11
CA GLN A 57 8.68 -5.64 -18.66
C GLN A 57 8.75 -4.20 -18.14
N ARG A 58 9.43 -3.31 -18.87
CA ARG A 58 9.52 -1.88 -18.52
C ARG A 58 8.18 -1.16 -18.62
N GLU A 59 7.40 -1.42 -19.66
CA GLU A 59 6.03 -0.90 -19.75
C GLU A 59 5.17 -1.38 -18.57
N MET A 60 5.27 -2.65 -18.22
CA MET A 60 4.55 -3.23 -17.09
C MET A 60 5.00 -2.64 -15.76
N THR A 61 6.31 -2.38 -15.57
CA THR A 61 6.82 -1.70 -14.38
C THR A 61 6.27 -0.28 -14.27
N ILE A 62 6.26 0.49 -15.36
CA ILE A 62 5.65 1.84 -15.38
C ILE A 62 4.15 1.76 -15.04
N ALA A 63 3.41 0.84 -15.67
CA ALA A 63 1.99 0.64 -15.39
C ALA A 63 1.76 0.24 -13.92
N THR A 64 2.65 -0.57 -13.33
CA THR A 64 2.59 -0.99 -11.92
C THR A 64 2.80 0.18 -10.97
N VAL A 65 3.85 0.99 -11.20
CA VAL A 65 4.12 2.21 -10.41
C VAL A 65 2.95 3.19 -10.51
N ALA A 66 2.44 3.42 -11.72
CA ALA A 66 1.26 4.25 -11.94
C ALA A 66 0.02 3.70 -11.22
N SER A 67 -0.18 2.38 -11.22
CA SER A 67 -1.29 1.73 -10.49
C SER A 67 -1.18 1.95 -8.99
N GLY A 68 0.03 1.88 -8.41
CA GLY A 68 0.26 2.20 -7.01
C GLY A 68 -0.09 3.65 -6.66
N LEU A 69 0.34 4.61 -7.48
CA LEU A 69 0.00 6.03 -7.32
C LEU A 69 -1.51 6.28 -7.42
N ILE A 70 -2.16 5.70 -8.43
CA ILE A 70 -3.62 5.81 -8.62
C ILE A 70 -4.35 5.16 -7.44
N ALA A 71 -3.91 3.99 -6.98
CA ALA A 71 -4.50 3.31 -5.84
C ALA A 71 -4.39 4.15 -4.56
N LEU A 72 -3.23 4.77 -4.30
CA LEU A 72 -3.07 5.66 -3.16
C LEU A 72 -3.98 6.89 -3.26
N ALA A 73 -4.02 7.54 -4.43
CA ALA A 73 -4.86 8.71 -4.68
C ALA A 73 -6.36 8.37 -4.53
N VAL A 74 -6.82 7.30 -5.18
CA VAL A 74 -8.21 6.83 -5.09
C VAL A 74 -8.55 6.44 -3.65
N GLY A 75 -7.67 5.74 -2.94
CA GLY A 75 -7.90 5.37 -1.54
C GLY A 75 -8.10 6.59 -0.64
N ARG A 76 -7.27 7.62 -0.82
CA ARG A 76 -7.39 8.89 -0.07
C ARG A 76 -8.64 9.68 -0.43
N LEU A 77 -8.99 9.74 -1.71
CA LEU A 77 -10.24 10.38 -2.16
C LEU A 77 -11.46 9.65 -1.58
N LEU A 78 -11.48 8.32 -1.65
CA LEU A 78 -12.57 7.52 -1.08
C LEU A 78 -12.66 7.72 0.44
N ALA A 79 -11.54 7.74 1.15
CA ALA A 79 -11.52 7.99 2.60
C ALA A 79 -12.04 9.39 2.97
N HIS A 80 -11.93 10.37 2.06
CA HIS A 80 -12.44 11.72 2.24
C HIS A 80 -13.94 11.85 1.94
N PHE A 81 -14.43 11.19 0.88
CA PHE A 81 -15.83 11.32 0.43
C PHE A 81 -16.78 10.28 1.02
N LEU A 82 -16.31 9.11 1.43
CA LEU A 82 -17.14 8.08 2.04
C LEU A 82 -17.43 8.41 3.52
N PRO A 83 -18.51 7.84 4.09
CA PRO A 83 -18.80 7.99 5.50
C PRO A 83 -17.61 7.61 6.38
N PHE A 84 -17.29 8.48 7.33
CA PHE A 84 -16.14 8.29 8.22
C PHE A 84 -16.29 6.98 9.00
N ARG A 85 -15.29 6.09 8.86
CA ARG A 85 -15.23 4.82 9.59
C ARG A 85 -14.16 4.91 10.67
N VAL A 86 -14.58 4.87 11.94
CA VAL A 86 -13.68 4.89 13.10
C VAL A 86 -12.81 3.62 13.12
N ARG A 87 -11.49 3.78 13.24
CA ARG A 87 -10.54 2.66 13.32
C ARG A 87 -10.79 1.75 14.54
N PRO A 88 -10.53 0.44 14.46
CA PRO A 88 -10.79 -0.50 15.55
C PRO A 88 -10.21 -0.08 16.91
N ILE A 89 -8.96 0.39 16.93
CA ILE A 89 -8.27 0.84 18.15
C ILE A 89 -8.97 2.01 18.87
N TYR A 90 -9.79 2.78 18.16
CA TYR A 90 -10.52 3.94 18.69
C TYR A 90 -12.01 3.67 18.91
N ASN A 91 -12.48 2.46 18.63
CA ASN A 91 -13.89 2.12 18.77
C ASN A 91 -14.15 1.50 20.16
N PRO A 92 -14.78 2.23 21.09
CA PRO A 92 -15.03 1.74 22.44
C PRO A 92 -16.02 0.56 22.47
N ASP A 93 -16.91 0.46 21.48
CA ASP A 93 -17.96 -0.57 21.41
C ASP A 93 -17.41 -1.97 21.17
N LEU A 94 -16.14 -2.08 20.74
CA LEU A 94 -15.48 -3.36 20.52
C LEU A 94 -15.08 -4.04 21.82
N HIS A 95 -14.80 -3.27 22.88
CA HIS A 95 -14.23 -3.79 24.14
C HIS A 95 -13.01 -4.72 23.92
N LEU A 96 -12.21 -4.45 22.89
CA LEU A 96 -11.03 -5.23 22.51
C LEU A 96 -9.75 -4.50 22.92
N HIS A 97 -8.81 -5.25 23.49
CA HIS A 97 -7.48 -4.74 23.82
C HIS A 97 -6.49 -5.09 22.70
N PHE A 98 -5.97 -4.05 22.04
CA PHE A 98 -5.02 -4.22 20.94
C PHE A 98 -3.59 -4.10 21.44
N ALA A 99 -2.67 -4.86 20.82
CA ALA A 99 -1.25 -4.83 21.14
C ALA A 99 -0.55 -3.48 20.87
N SER A 100 -1.28 -2.47 20.37
CA SER A 100 -0.84 -1.11 20.02
C SER A 100 -1.41 -0.02 20.94
N GLU A 101 -2.14 -0.36 22.01
CA GLU A 101 -2.90 0.62 22.82
C GLU A 101 -2.06 1.78 23.40
N SER A 102 -0.75 1.56 23.61
CA SER A 102 0.19 2.61 24.05
C SER A 102 0.65 3.59 22.97
N LEU A 103 0.32 3.35 21.70
CA LEU A 103 0.59 4.21 20.53
C LEU A 103 -0.72 4.76 19.96
N ARG A 104 -1.58 5.36 20.78
CA ARG A 104 -2.68 6.21 20.27
C ARG A 104 -2.06 7.41 19.56
N GLU A 105 -1.62 7.20 18.32
CA GLU A 105 -1.15 8.26 17.44
C GLU A 105 -2.32 9.18 17.15
N ALA A 106 -2.29 10.37 17.74
CA ALA A 106 -3.32 11.40 17.59
C ALA A 106 -3.65 11.67 16.11
N THR A 107 -2.68 11.51 15.20
CA THR A 107 -2.84 11.63 13.74
C THR A 107 -3.83 10.63 13.16
N LEU A 108 -3.84 9.37 13.61
CA LEU A 108 -4.72 8.31 13.07
C LEU A 108 -6.19 8.49 13.46
N SER A 109 -6.49 9.28 14.50
CA SER A 109 -7.86 9.50 14.98
C SER A 109 -8.72 10.34 14.02
N SER A 110 -8.08 11.18 13.20
CA SER A 110 -8.75 12.10 12.28
C SER A 110 -8.96 11.54 10.86
N TRP A 111 -8.44 10.35 10.59
CA TRP A 111 -8.46 9.73 9.26
C TRP A 111 -9.31 8.46 9.23
N SER A 112 -10.21 8.38 8.24
CA SER A 112 -11.10 7.24 8.05
C SER A 112 -10.32 5.93 7.89
N SER A 113 -10.86 4.84 8.43
CA SER A 113 -10.26 3.51 8.31
C SER A 113 -10.53 2.86 6.95
N PHE A 114 -11.55 3.31 6.20
CA PHE A 114 -12.00 2.67 4.97
C PHE A 114 -11.79 3.56 3.73
N PRO A 115 -11.31 3.01 2.60
CA PRO A 115 -10.60 1.73 2.47
C PRO A 115 -9.16 1.83 3.02
N SER A 116 -8.47 0.71 3.21
CA SER A 116 -7.06 0.75 3.60
C SER A 116 -6.16 1.16 2.44
N ASP A 117 -5.64 2.39 2.48
CA ASP A 117 -4.69 2.96 1.53
C ASP A 117 -3.40 2.12 1.38
N HIS A 118 -2.89 1.56 2.48
CA HIS A 118 -1.74 0.66 2.50
C HIS A 118 -2.03 -0.64 1.75
N ALA A 119 -3.21 -1.24 1.98
CA ALA A 119 -3.60 -2.45 1.26
C ALA A 119 -3.78 -2.15 -0.23
N MET A 120 -4.41 -1.02 -0.59
CA MET A 120 -4.60 -0.59 -1.98
C MET A 120 -3.27 -0.45 -2.72
N LEU A 121 -2.33 0.31 -2.16
CA LEU A 121 -1.04 0.56 -2.78
C LEU A 121 -0.21 -0.73 -2.93
N TRP A 122 0.05 -1.44 -1.83
CA TRP A 122 1.02 -2.53 -1.86
C TRP A 122 0.49 -3.78 -2.55
N ILE A 123 -0.83 -4.01 -2.54
CA ILE A 123 -1.44 -5.05 -3.37
C ILE A 123 -1.40 -4.65 -4.85
N ALA A 124 -1.60 -3.38 -5.19
CA ALA A 124 -1.47 -2.92 -6.58
C ALA A 124 -0.05 -3.18 -7.12
N ILE A 125 0.99 -2.87 -6.33
CA ILE A 125 2.39 -3.13 -6.67
C ILE A 125 2.67 -4.64 -6.80
N SER A 126 2.30 -5.42 -5.78
CA SER A 126 2.55 -6.87 -5.77
C SER A 126 1.81 -7.61 -6.88
N MET A 127 0.59 -7.17 -7.22
CA MET A 127 -0.16 -7.70 -8.36
C MET A 127 0.54 -7.39 -9.69
N GLY A 128 1.13 -6.20 -9.83
CA GLY A 128 1.90 -5.84 -11.02
C GLY A 128 3.13 -6.72 -11.20
N ILE A 129 3.87 -6.97 -10.10
CA ILE A 129 4.98 -7.92 -10.07
C ILE A 129 4.50 -9.34 -10.44
N PHE A 130 3.35 -9.78 -9.95
CA PHE A 130 2.76 -11.09 -10.29
C PHE A 130 2.42 -11.25 -11.77
N LEU A 131 1.90 -10.20 -12.40
CA LEU A 131 1.61 -10.21 -13.83
C LEU A 131 2.88 -10.25 -14.68
N ILE A 132 4.00 -9.71 -14.19
CA ILE A 132 5.30 -9.76 -14.87
C ILE A 132 5.99 -11.10 -14.65
N TRP A 133 6.11 -11.51 -13.38
CA TRP A 133 6.80 -12.72 -12.96
C TRP A 133 6.01 -13.44 -11.85
N ARG A 134 5.20 -14.42 -12.25
CA ARG A 134 4.27 -15.15 -11.37
C ARG A 134 4.90 -15.66 -10.07
N ARG A 135 6.10 -16.28 -10.13
CA ARG A 135 6.76 -16.83 -8.93
C ARG A 135 7.14 -15.74 -7.93
N ILE A 136 7.85 -14.70 -8.37
CA ILE A 136 8.25 -13.59 -7.50
C ILE A 136 7.03 -12.80 -7.03
N GLY A 137 6.03 -12.61 -7.89
CA GLY A 137 4.83 -11.89 -7.48
C GLY A 137 3.95 -12.63 -6.50
N MET A 138 3.91 -13.97 -6.51
CA MET A 138 3.26 -14.73 -5.42
C MET A 138 3.94 -14.46 -4.09
N ILE A 139 5.28 -14.41 -4.08
CA ILE A 139 6.06 -14.07 -2.88
C ILE A 139 5.76 -12.63 -2.46
N ALA A 140 5.69 -11.68 -3.39
CA ALA A 140 5.36 -10.27 -3.12
C ALA A 140 3.94 -10.10 -2.54
N ILE A 141 2.94 -10.81 -3.09
CA ILE A 141 1.57 -10.82 -2.58
C ILE A 141 1.55 -11.41 -1.17
N LEU A 142 2.19 -12.56 -0.95
CA LEU A 142 2.26 -13.20 0.37
C LEU A 142 2.94 -12.27 1.39
N TYR A 143 4.04 -11.62 1.00
CA TYR A 143 4.73 -10.64 1.82
C TYR A 143 3.81 -9.47 2.20
N THR A 144 3.08 -8.92 1.23
CA THR A 144 2.13 -7.82 1.46
C THR A 144 1.03 -8.24 2.43
N VAL A 145 0.49 -9.45 2.29
CA VAL A 145 -0.55 -9.96 3.20
C VAL A 145 0.01 -10.12 4.61
N LEU A 146 1.18 -10.75 4.77
CA LEU A 146 1.73 -11.12 6.08
C LEU A 146 2.41 -9.97 6.84
N PHE A 147 3.12 -9.08 6.14
CA PHE A 147 3.94 -8.04 6.77
C PHE A 147 3.33 -6.64 6.68
N ILE A 148 2.31 -6.45 5.82
CA ILE A 148 1.65 -5.14 5.65
C ILE A 148 0.20 -5.24 6.13
N CYS A 149 -0.61 -6.14 5.58
CA CYS A 149 -2.05 -6.19 5.87
C CYS A 149 -2.36 -6.81 7.24
N LEU A 150 -1.80 -7.98 7.55
CA LEU A 150 -2.08 -8.68 8.80
C LEU A 150 -1.66 -7.88 10.04
N PRO A 151 -0.47 -7.23 10.09
CA PRO A 151 -0.10 -6.39 11.23
C PRO A 151 -1.04 -5.21 11.42
N ARG A 152 -1.62 -4.65 10.34
CA ARG A 152 -2.61 -3.56 10.43
C ARG A 152 -3.90 -4.01 11.11
N ALA A 153 -4.38 -5.23 10.83
CA ALA A 153 -5.53 -5.80 11.53
C ALA A 153 -5.19 -6.15 12.97
N TYR A 154 -4.04 -6.80 13.19
CA TYR A 154 -3.57 -7.22 14.52
C TYR A 154 -3.39 -6.04 15.50
N LEU A 155 -2.84 -4.93 15.01
CA LEU A 155 -2.66 -3.70 15.76
C LEU A 155 -3.92 -2.82 15.80
N GLY A 156 -5.05 -3.29 15.28
CA GLY A 156 -6.33 -2.56 15.33
C GLY A 156 -6.36 -1.28 14.49
N PHE A 157 -5.47 -1.12 13.51
CA PHE A 157 -5.44 0.06 12.63
C PHE A 157 -6.52 0.05 11.57
N HIS A 158 -6.94 -1.13 11.11
CA HIS A 158 -7.98 -1.32 10.09
C HIS A 158 -8.82 -2.55 10.39
N TYR A 159 -10.08 -2.52 9.95
CA TYR A 159 -10.88 -3.73 9.94
C TYR A 159 -10.42 -4.69 8.83
N PRO A 160 -10.61 -6.02 8.99
CA PRO A 160 -10.36 -6.98 7.93
C PRO A 160 -11.06 -6.63 6.62
N THR A 161 -12.30 -6.14 6.67
CA THR A 161 -13.01 -5.66 5.47
C THR A 161 -12.36 -4.45 4.80
N ASP A 162 -11.74 -3.53 5.56
CA ASP A 162 -11.02 -2.38 4.99
C ASP A 162 -9.81 -2.85 4.16
N LEU A 163 -9.13 -3.89 4.63
CA LEU A 163 -7.97 -4.50 3.98
C LEU A 163 -8.38 -5.29 2.73
N ILE A 164 -9.45 -6.08 2.81
CA ILE A 164 -9.99 -6.85 1.68
C ILE A 164 -10.49 -5.92 0.57
N ALA A 165 -11.26 -4.88 0.93
CA ALA A 165 -11.73 -3.89 -0.02
C ALA A 165 -10.55 -3.14 -0.66
N GLY A 166 -9.57 -2.73 0.14
CA GLY A 166 -8.36 -2.10 -0.37
C GLY A 166 -7.60 -3.00 -1.35
N ALA A 167 -7.39 -4.27 -0.99
CA ALA A 167 -6.76 -5.26 -1.85
C ALA A 167 -7.52 -5.46 -3.17
N ALA A 168 -8.85 -5.57 -3.11
CA ALA A 168 -9.70 -5.74 -4.29
C ALA A 168 -9.59 -4.54 -5.25
N ILE A 169 -9.63 -3.31 -4.72
CA ILE A 169 -9.48 -2.09 -5.53
C ILE A 169 -8.06 -2.03 -6.12
N GLY A 170 -7.02 -2.32 -5.33
CA GLY A 170 -5.64 -2.36 -5.81
C GLY A 170 -5.45 -3.35 -6.96
N VAL A 171 -5.99 -4.57 -6.83
CA VAL A 171 -5.99 -5.57 -7.91
C VAL A 171 -6.73 -5.05 -9.14
N ALA A 172 -7.91 -4.46 -8.97
CA ALA A 172 -8.72 -3.96 -10.08
C ALA A 172 -7.99 -2.85 -10.87
N ILE A 173 -7.40 -1.87 -10.17
CA ILE A 173 -6.62 -0.79 -10.78
C ILE A 173 -5.45 -1.38 -11.57
N THR A 174 -4.63 -2.21 -10.94
CA THR A 174 -3.46 -2.81 -11.62
C THR A 174 -3.87 -3.65 -12.81
N TYR A 175 -4.92 -4.46 -12.68
CA TYR A 175 -5.42 -5.28 -13.77
C TYR A 175 -5.84 -4.43 -14.98
N VAL A 176 -6.58 -3.35 -14.76
CA VAL A 176 -7.00 -2.43 -15.83
C VAL A 176 -5.81 -1.72 -16.47
N MET A 177 -4.88 -1.20 -15.66
CA MET A 177 -3.71 -0.47 -16.14
C MET A 177 -2.72 -1.35 -16.93
N THR A 178 -2.70 -2.65 -16.65
CA THR A 178 -1.81 -3.62 -17.32
C THR A 178 -2.43 -4.31 -18.55
N ARG A 179 -3.77 -4.30 -18.69
CA ARG A 179 -4.44 -3.75 -19.90
C ARG A 179 -3.62 -3.54 -21.16
N ASP A 180 -3.45 -4.48 -22.09
CA ASP A 180 -2.76 -4.19 -23.37
C ASP A 180 -3.15 -2.84 -24.03
N PRO A 181 -4.45 -2.50 -24.24
CA PRO A 181 -4.84 -1.20 -24.79
C PRO A 181 -4.50 -0.01 -23.87
N VAL A 182 -4.65 -0.18 -22.55
CA VAL A 182 -4.39 0.89 -21.57
C VAL A 182 -2.89 1.11 -21.42
N ARG A 183 -2.12 0.05 -21.14
CA ARG A 183 -0.66 0.04 -21.06
C ARG A 183 -0.02 0.63 -22.29
N LYS A 184 -0.44 0.22 -23.50
CA LYS A 184 0.13 0.78 -24.74
C LYS A 184 -0.14 2.27 -24.91
N ARG A 185 -1.27 2.76 -24.37
CA ARG A 185 -1.65 4.17 -24.42
C ARG A 185 -0.97 5.02 -23.34
N THR A 186 -0.71 4.46 -22.16
CA THR A 186 -0.17 5.19 -21.00
C THR A 186 1.32 4.93 -20.78
N ALA A 187 1.73 3.66 -20.69
CA ALA A 187 3.09 3.26 -20.36
C ALA A 187 4.06 3.35 -21.56
N SER A 188 3.65 3.01 -22.78
CA SER A 188 4.57 3.08 -23.93
C SER A 188 5.05 4.50 -24.25
N PRO A 189 4.21 5.55 -24.24
CA PRO A 189 4.70 6.93 -24.40
C PRO A 189 5.65 7.35 -23.29
N ALA A 190 5.34 6.99 -22.03
CA ALA A 190 6.19 7.27 -20.89
C ALA A 190 7.55 6.54 -21.01
N LEU A 191 7.55 5.30 -21.49
CA LEU A 191 8.77 4.53 -21.75
C LEU A 191 9.60 5.18 -22.86
N ARG A 192 8.99 5.57 -23.97
CA ARG A 192 9.70 6.28 -25.06
C ARG A 192 10.32 7.59 -24.58
N TRP A 193 9.60 8.35 -23.76
CA TRP A 193 10.13 9.56 -23.14
C TRP A 193 11.30 9.24 -22.20
N ALA A 194 11.16 8.22 -21.36
CA ALA A 194 12.21 7.80 -20.42
C ALA A 194 13.49 7.35 -21.14
N MET A 195 13.35 6.64 -22.26
CA MET A 195 14.49 6.24 -23.10
C MET A 195 15.10 7.41 -23.86
N ARG A 196 14.32 8.44 -24.22
CA ARG A 196 14.82 9.65 -24.88
C ARG A 196 15.57 10.57 -23.91
N PHE A 197 15.13 10.66 -22.66
CA PHE A 197 15.69 11.53 -21.63
C PHE A 197 16.04 10.76 -20.36
N PRO A 198 17.09 9.91 -20.39
CA PRO A 198 17.39 8.99 -19.29
C PRO A 198 17.75 9.68 -17.97
N GLY A 199 18.43 10.84 -18.01
CA GLY A 199 18.77 11.62 -16.81
C GLY A 199 17.52 12.11 -16.06
N PRO A 200 16.69 12.97 -16.67
CA PRO A 200 15.45 13.43 -16.06
C PRO A 200 14.50 12.29 -15.67
N ALA A 201 14.40 11.25 -16.49
CA ALA A 201 13.56 10.10 -16.19
C ALA A 201 14.02 9.33 -14.96
N SER A 202 15.33 9.14 -14.78
CA SER A 202 15.87 8.46 -13.60
C SER A 202 15.70 9.30 -12.34
N MET A 203 15.86 10.63 -12.44
CA MET A 203 15.57 11.56 -11.34
C MET A 203 14.10 11.47 -10.90
N LEU A 204 13.16 11.57 -11.85
CA LEU A 204 11.73 11.45 -11.54
C LEU A 204 11.36 10.07 -10.99
N ALA A 205 11.93 9.00 -11.56
CA ALA A 205 11.72 7.65 -11.07
C ALA A 205 12.20 7.48 -9.63
N PHE A 206 13.35 8.06 -9.27
CA PHE A 206 13.85 8.06 -7.90
C PHE A 206 12.89 8.78 -6.96
N LEU A 207 12.47 10.01 -7.28
CA LEU A 207 11.54 10.79 -6.46
C LEU A 207 10.21 10.06 -6.27
N VAL A 208 9.62 9.55 -7.35
CA VAL A 208 8.36 8.79 -7.30
C VAL A 208 8.50 7.51 -6.46
N CYS A 209 9.59 6.76 -6.64
CA CYS A 209 9.85 5.57 -5.86
C CYS A 209 10.01 5.90 -4.37
N PHE A 210 10.75 6.96 -4.05
CA PHE A 210 10.95 7.41 -2.68
C PHE A 210 9.61 7.80 -2.04
N GLU A 211 8.80 8.62 -2.71
CA GLU A 211 7.49 9.02 -2.21
C GLU A 211 6.50 7.85 -2.10
N LEU A 212 6.59 6.84 -2.96
CA LEU A 212 5.80 5.62 -2.82
C LEU A 212 6.20 4.80 -1.58
N VAL A 213 7.50 4.73 -1.27
CA VAL A 213 8.01 4.06 -0.06
C VAL A 213 7.52 4.76 1.20
N THR A 214 7.59 6.09 1.23
CA THR A 214 7.14 6.94 2.35
C THR A 214 5.64 7.22 2.30
N GLN A 215 4.95 6.71 1.28
CA GLN A 215 3.53 6.89 1.02
C GLN A 215 3.08 8.35 1.00
N PHE A 216 3.95 9.29 0.62
CA PHE A 216 3.68 10.74 0.64
C PHE A 216 3.24 11.25 2.03
N ASP A 217 3.62 10.56 3.11
CA ASP A 217 3.17 10.90 4.47
C ASP A 217 3.71 12.27 4.90
N GLU A 218 4.96 12.60 4.56
CA GLU A 218 5.56 13.90 4.87
C GLU A 218 4.86 15.05 4.15
N LEU A 219 4.57 14.90 2.85
CA LEU A 219 3.86 15.90 2.05
C LEU A 219 2.43 16.12 2.57
N LEU A 220 1.77 15.06 3.01
CA LEU A 220 0.43 15.14 3.59
C LEU A 220 0.44 15.83 4.97
N GLN A 221 1.43 15.53 5.80
CA GLN A 221 1.62 16.21 7.09
C GLN A 221 1.89 17.70 6.90
N LEU A 222 2.72 18.06 5.92
CA LEU A 222 2.97 19.45 5.55
C LEU A 222 1.67 20.16 5.12
N PHE A 223 0.90 19.54 4.22
CA PHE A 223 -0.37 20.08 3.75
C PHE A 223 -1.36 20.32 4.90
N HIS A 224 -1.56 19.33 5.78
CA HIS A 224 -2.45 19.51 6.94
C HIS A 224 -1.96 20.57 7.93
N SER A 225 -0.66 20.69 8.11
CA SER A 225 -0.08 21.72 8.98
C SER A 225 -0.35 23.12 8.42
N MET A 226 -0.26 23.30 7.10
CA MET A 226 -0.61 24.56 6.45
C MET A 226 -2.11 24.88 6.55
N VAL A 227 -2.98 23.89 6.33
CA VAL A 227 -4.44 24.09 6.39
C VAL A 227 -4.92 24.42 7.81
N LYS A 228 -4.28 23.89 8.85
CA LYS A 228 -4.61 24.21 10.25
C LYS A 228 -4.06 25.57 10.72
N ALA A 229 -3.09 26.12 10.01
CA ALA A 229 -2.47 27.40 10.35
C ALA A 229 -3.24 28.61 9.77
N VAL A 230 -4.22 28.36 8.89
CA VAL A 230 -5.14 29.35 8.28
C VAL A 230 -6.50 29.24 8.93
#